data_AF-A0AB40BWE4-F1
#
_entry.id   AF-A0AB40BWE4-F1
#
_cell.length_a   1.000
_cell.length_b   1.000
_cell.length_c   1.000
_cell.angle_alpha   90.00
_cell.angle_beta   90.00
_cell.angle_gamma   90.00
#
_symmetry.space_group_name_H-M   'P 1'
#
loop_
_entity.id
_entity.type
_entity.pdbx_description
1 polymer ?
#
loop_
_entity_poly.entity_id
_entity_poly.type
_entity_poly.pdbx_seq_one_letter_code
_entity_poly.pdbx_strand_id
1 'polypeptide(L)'
;MTGLKEEAQANSVPAAAEIVHNCKSESKESFILKLDFLKAYDNIRWDTLFQILQSRGFGHRWIQWIRMVVASGSSRVLVNGIPTHRFSRGKRLMPLATFYFILVADSLIRFLHRARTAGRFRIKHSQSTEIVIS
;
A
#
# COMPACT_ATOMS: atom_id res chain seq x y z
N MET A 1 14.65 15.63 -5.15
CA MET A 1 13.65 14.54 -4.98
C MET A 1 13.95 13.29 -5.83
N THR A 2 14.85 13.35 -6.82
CA THR A 2 15.32 12.18 -7.59
C THR A 2 16.27 11.29 -6.80
N GLY A 3 17.22 11.87 -6.04
CA GLY A 3 18.20 11.09 -5.25
C GLY A 3 17.59 10.19 -4.16
N LEU A 4 16.53 10.64 -3.48
CA LEU A 4 15.84 9.82 -2.45
C LEU A 4 15.12 8.60 -3.03
N LYS A 5 14.68 8.66 -4.29
CA LYS A 5 14.09 7.49 -4.97
C LYS A 5 15.17 6.49 -5.37
N GLU A 6 16.31 6.99 -5.84
CA GLU A 6 17.45 6.16 -6.23
C GLU A 6 18.04 5.42 -5.03
N GLU A 7 18.25 6.09 -3.90
CA GLU A 7 18.74 5.45 -2.68
C GLU A 7 17.74 4.43 -2.11
N ALA A 8 16.45 4.77 -2.07
CA ALA A 8 15.42 3.84 -1.60
C ALA A 8 15.34 2.58 -2.48
N GLN A 9 15.57 2.73 -3.78
CA GLN A 9 15.57 1.61 -4.73
C GLN A 9 16.88 0.81 -4.65
N ALA A 10 18.02 1.49 -4.48
CA ALA A 10 19.33 0.88 -4.31
C ALA A 10 19.42 0.04 -3.04
N ASN A 11 18.82 0.48 -1.92
CA ASN A 11 18.83 -0.26 -0.66
C ASN A 11 17.85 -1.45 -0.65
N SER A 12 16.84 -1.46 -1.53
CA SER A 12 15.83 -2.52 -1.57
C SER A 12 16.35 -3.86 -2.10
N VAL A 13 17.30 -3.82 -3.03
CA VAL A 13 17.90 -5.02 -3.67
C VAL A 13 18.79 -5.81 -2.70
N PRO A 14 19.77 -5.22 -2.01
CA PRO A 14 20.61 -5.95 -1.06
C PRO A 14 19.79 -6.46 0.14
N ALA A 15 18.80 -5.70 0.63
CA ALA A 15 17.91 -6.18 1.68
C ALA A 15 17.08 -7.41 1.26
N ALA A 16 16.56 -7.42 0.02
CA ALA A 16 15.86 -8.59 -0.51
C ALA A 16 16.82 -9.80 -0.67
N ALA A 17 18.05 -9.56 -1.12
CA ALA A 17 19.07 -10.61 -1.25
C ALA A 17 19.44 -11.22 0.10
N GLU A 18 19.56 -10.41 1.15
CA GLU A 18 19.82 -10.86 2.52
C GLU A 18 18.67 -11.73 3.05
N ILE A 19 17.41 -11.30 2.84
CA ILE A 19 16.23 -12.09 3.23
C ILE A 19 16.22 -13.45 2.51
N VAL A 20 16.49 -13.47 1.20
CA VAL A 20 16.60 -14.72 0.42
C VAL A 20 17.71 -15.61 0.96
N HIS A 21 18.88 -15.02 1.25
CA HIS A 21 20.02 -15.76 1.76
C HIS A 21 19.72 -16.42 3.12
N ASN A 22 19.11 -15.67 4.05
CA ASN A 22 18.71 -16.19 5.35
C ASN A 22 17.66 -17.30 5.22
N CYS A 23 16.65 -17.12 4.35
CA CYS A 23 15.66 -18.16 4.10
C CYS A 23 16.25 -19.45 3.53
N LYS A 24 17.25 -19.34 2.63
CA LYS A 24 17.97 -20.50 2.08
C LYS A 24 18.83 -21.20 3.13
N SER A 25 19.55 -20.44 3.96
CA SER A 25 20.41 -20.97 5.02
C SER A 25 19.60 -21.74 6.07
N GLU A 26 18.41 -21.25 6.40
CA GLU A 26 17.52 -21.89 7.38
C GLU A 26 16.63 -23.01 6.81
N SER A 27 16.77 -23.36 5.52
CA SER A 27 15.92 -24.35 4.82
C SER A 27 14.40 -24.12 5.01
N LYS A 28 13.99 -22.85 5.16
CA LYS A 28 12.59 -22.47 5.40
C LYS A 28 11.88 -22.27 4.06
N GLU A 29 10.78 -22.98 3.87
CA GLU A 29 9.84 -22.67 2.80
C GLU A 29 9.37 -21.22 2.92
N SER A 30 9.66 -20.42 1.92
CA SER A 30 9.47 -18.96 1.93
C SER A 30 8.98 -18.49 0.57
N PHE A 31 8.21 -17.41 0.57
CA PHE A 31 7.77 -16.72 -0.64
C PHE A 31 8.01 -15.22 -0.45
N ILE A 32 8.34 -14.54 -1.55
CA ILE A 32 8.52 -13.09 -1.56
C ILE A 32 7.31 -12.49 -2.26
N LEU A 33 6.61 -11.60 -1.56
CA LEU A 33 5.52 -10.83 -2.12
C LEU A 33 6.01 -9.41 -2.41
N LYS A 34 6.23 -9.11 -3.70
CA LYS A 34 6.53 -7.76 -4.16
C LYS A 34 5.22 -7.06 -4.54
N LEU A 35 4.90 -5.96 -3.87
CA LEU A 35 3.72 -5.15 -4.18
C LEU A 35 4.14 -3.96 -5.06
N ASP A 36 3.69 -3.92 -6.31
CA ASP A 36 3.89 -2.76 -7.18
C ASP A 36 2.82 -1.70 -6.88
N PHE A 37 3.19 -0.79 -5.97
CA PHE A 37 2.27 0.24 -5.52
C PHE A 37 1.94 1.25 -6.62
N LEU A 38 2.88 1.55 -7.52
CA LEU A 38 2.73 2.64 -8.49
C LEU A 38 1.56 2.38 -9.44
N LYS A 39 1.41 1.14 -9.90
CA LYS A 39 0.26 0.71 -10.73
C LYS A 39 -1.03 0.54 -9.93
N ALA A 40 -0.94 0.13 -8.66
CA ALA A 40 -2.11 -0.05 -7.80
C ALA A 40 -2.83 1.27 -7.48
N TYR A 41 -2.14 2.43 -7.51
CA TYR A 41 -2.72 3.75 -7.25
C TYR A 41 -3.84 4.13 -8.24
N ASP A 42 -3.69 3.81 -9.51
CA ASP A 42 -4.64 4.21 -10.54
C ASP A 42 -5.97 3.46 -10.43
N ASN A 43 -5.92 2.25 -9.85
CA ASN A 43 -7.03 1.30 -9.71
C ASN A 43 -7.69 1.28 -8.31
N ILE A 44 -7.35 2.23 -7.42
CA ILE A 44 -7.97 2.27 -6.09
C ILE A 44 -9.46 2.53 -6.21
N ARG A 45 -10.27 1.62 -5.66
CA ARG A 45 -11.69 1.85 -5.39
C ARG A 45 -11.86 2.43 -3.99
N TRP A 46 -12.30 3.67 -3.90
CA TRP A 46 -12.50 4.36 -2.62
C TRP A 46 -13.58 3.72 -1.74
N ASP A 47 -14.54 2.99 -2.32
CA ASP A 47 -15.52 2.22 -1.54
C ASP A 47 -14.87 1.17 -0.66
N THR A 48 -13.81 0.51 -1.16
CA THR A 48 -13.03 -0.46 -0.38
C THR A 48 -12.33 0.21 0.79
N LEU A 49 -11.80 1.44 0.62
CA LEU A 49 -11.23 2.21 1.73
C LEU A 49 -12.27 2.45 2.84
N PHE A 50 -13.47 2.88 2.48
CA PHE A 50 -14.51 3.18 3.46
C PHE A 50 -14.98 1.93 4.22
N GLN A 51 -15.08 0.79 3.53
CA GLN A 51 -15.37 -0.50 4.17
C GLN A 51 -14.27 -0.91 5.15
N ILE A 52 -13.00 -0.73 4.77
CA ILE A 52 -11.87 -1.03 5.68
C ILE A 52 -11.93 -0.11 6.91
N LEU A 53 -12.13 1.19 6.74
CA LEU A 53 -12.26 2.13 7.87
C LEU A 53 -13.41 1.76 8.80
N GLN A 54 -14.57 1.41 8.24
CA GLN A 54 -15.72 0.97 9.04
C GLN A 54 -15.43 -0.33 9.80
N SER A 55 -14.80 -1.31 9.14
CA SER A 55 -14.42 -2.58 9.77
C SER A 55 -13.39 -2.41 10.90
N ARG A 56 -12.63 -1.31 10.88
CA ARG A 56 -11.65 -0.94 11.92
C ARG A 56 -12.24 -0.12 13.06
N GLY A 57 -13.55 0.15 13.04
CA GLY A 57 -14.23 0.90 14.11
C GLY A 57 -14.09 2.41 14.01
N PHE A 58 -13.68 2.96 12.85
CA PHE A 58 -13.70 4.41 12.67
C PHE A 58 -15.15 4.93 12.70
N GLY A 59 -15.39 5.96 13.50
CA GLY A 59 -16.72 6.55 13.64
C GLY A 59 -17.25 7.16 12.35
N HIS A 60 -18.58 7.19 12.18
CA HIS A 60 -19.24 7.69 10.97
C HIS A 60 -18.80 9.10 10.57
N ARG A 61 -18.59 9.99 11.55
CA ARG A 61 -18.14 11.38 11.34
C ARG A 61 -16.76 11.44 10.68
N TRP A 62 -15.82 10.61 11.13
CA TRP A 62 -14.48 10.51 10.53
C TRP A 62 -14.53 10.00 9.10
N ILE A 63 -15.34 8.96 8.84
CA ILE A 63 -15.53 8.41 7.50
C ILE A 63 -16.13 9.47 6.55
N GLN A 64 -17.08 10.27 7.03
CA GLN A 64 -17.65 11.36 6.24
C GLN A 64 -16.64 12.45 5.89
N TRP A 65 -15.78 12.86 6.83
CA TRP A 65 -14.71 13.82 6.54
C TRP A 65 -13.79 13.31 5.43
N ILE A 66 -13.42 12.03 5.50
CA ILE A 66 -12.58 11.41 4.46
C ILE A 66 -13.32 11.38 3.12
N ARG A 67 -14.61 11.05 3.09
CA ARG A 67 -15.44 11.09 1.88
C ARG A 67 -15.43 12.47 1.23
N MET A 68 -15.58 13.54 2.00
CA MET A 68 -15.55 14.91 1.48
C MET A 68 -14.20 15.28 0.88
N VAL A 69 -13.10 14.86 1.50
CA VAL A 69 -11.74 15.12 0.96
C VAL A 69 -11.51 14.37 -0.35
N VAL A 70 -11.98 13.12 -0.45
CA VAL A 70 -11.89 12.30 -1.68
C VAL A 70 -12.78 12.86 -2.80
N ALA A 71 -14.03 13.22 -2.49
CA ALA A 71 -14.97 13.77 -3.47
C ALA A 71 -14.58 15.15 -3.99
N SER A 72 -13.85 15.94 -3.17
CA SER A 72 -13.43 17.30 -3.51
C SER A 72 -12.58 17.36 -4.79
N GLY A 73 -11.82 16.30 -5.11
CA GLY A 73 -11.13 16.07 -6.41
C GLY A 73 -10.19 17.18 -6.90
N SER A 74 -10.13 18.31 -6.21
CA SER A 74 -9.62 19.57 -6.70
C SER A 74 -9.01 20.33 -5.54
N SER A 75 -7.93 21.06 -5.82
CA SER A 75 -7.24 21.90 -4.84
C SER A 75 -7.19 23.33 -5.30
N ARG A 76 -6.91 24.22 -4.35
CA ARG A 76 -6.40 25.55 -4.62
C ARG A 76 -5.08 25.70 -3.88
N VAL A 77 -4.15 26.44 -4.47
CA VAL A 77 -2.94 26.88 -3.76
C VAL A 77 -3.24 28.27 -3.23
N LEU A 78 -2.88 28.55 -1.98
CA LEU A 78 -2.94 29.90 -1.46
C LEU A 78 -1.61 30.57 -1.74
N VAL A 79 -1.63 31.67 -2.49
CA VAL A 79 -0.45 32.52 -2.72
C VAL A 79 -0.71 33.81 -1.94
N ASN A 80 0.08 34.06 -0.89
CA ASN A 80 -0.09 35.22 0.00
C ASN A 80 -1.51 35.35 0.58
N GLY A 81 -2.14 34.22 0.93
CA GLY A 81 -3.51 34.17 1.45
C GLY A 81 -4.60 34.25 0.38
N ILE A 82 -4.25 34.52 -0.88
CA ILE A 82 -5.20 34.61 -1.99
C ILE A 82 -5.33 33.23 -2.65
N PRO A 83 -6.54 32.63 -2.73
CA PRO A 83 -6.73 31.34 -3.36
C PRO A 83 -6.59 31.45 -4.89
N THR A 84 -5.73 30.61 -5.47
CA THR A 84 -5.56 30.51 -6.92
C THR A 84 -6.70 29.72 -7.58
N HIS A 85 -6.65 29.63 -8.92
CA HIS A 85 -7.62 28.86 -9.69
C HIS A 85 -7.70 27.41 -9.19
N ARG A 86 -8.90 26.84 -9.23
CA ARG A 86 -9.13 25.46 -8.85
C ARG A 86 -8.56 24.56 -9.94
N PHE A 87 -7.63 23.68 -9.57
CA PHE A 87 -7.12 22.64 -10.46
C PHE A 87 -7.54 21.26 -9.95
N SER A 88 -7.78 20.34 -10.89
CA SER A 88 -8.04 18.94 -10.56
C SER A 88 -6.77 18.29 -10.01
N ARG A 89 -6.87 17.63 -8.86
CA ARG A 89 -5.78 16.83 -8.31
C ARG A 89 -5.88 15.43 -8.93
N GLY A 90 -4.82 14.97 -9.58
CA GLY A 90 -4.71 13.54 -9.91
C GLY A 90 -4.75 12.69 -8.63
N LYS A 91 -5.26 11.45 -8.71
CA LYS A 91 -5.35 10.50 -7.57
C LYS A 91 -4.02 10.38 -6.79
N ARG A 92 -2.90 10.52 -7.51
CA ARG A 92 -1.52 10.46 -6.99
C ARG A 92 -1.13 11.62 -6.06
N LEU A 93 -1.83 12.76 -6.12
CA LEU A 93 -1.61 13.93 -5.27
C LEU A 93 -2.57 13.99 -4.06
N MET A 94 -3.33 12.92 -3.81
CA MET A 94 -4.21 12.84 -2.65
C MET A 94 -3.43 12.38 -1.40
N PRO A 95 -3.40 13.17 -0.31
CA PRO A 95 -2.76 12.76 0.95
C PRO A 95 -3.32 11.46 1.53
N LEU A 96 -4.57 11.15 1.18
CA LEU A 96 -5.30 9.96 1.62
C LEU A 96 -4.91 8.66 0.90
N ALA A 97 -4.28 8.74 -0.27
CA ALA A 97 -3.84 7.56 -0.97
C ALA A 97 -2.78 6.83 -0.12
N THR A 98 -1.78 7.54 0.40
CA THR A 98 -0.76 6.99 1.31
C THR A 98 -1.38 6.27 2.51
N PHE A 99 -2.39 6.86 3.14
CA PHE A 99 -3.09 6.26 4.27
C PHE A 99 -3.84 4.98 3.89
N TYR A 100 -4.50 4.98 2.72
CA TYR A 100 -5.12 3.77 2.17
C TYR A 100 -4.11 2.63 2.01
N PHE A 101 -2.91 2.89 1.47
CA PHE A 101 -1.88 1.85 1.33
C PHE A 101 -1.43 1.27 2.65
N ILE A 102 -1.20 2.13 3.65
CA ILE A 102 -0.83 1.67 4.99
C ILE A 102 -1.92 0.75 5.53
N LEU A 103 -3.19 1.12 5.40
CA LEU A 103 -4.31 0.29 5.85
C LEU A 103 -4.41 -1.03 5.08
N VAL A 104 -4.22 -1.02 3.77
CA VAL A 104 -4.26 -2.24 2.95
C VAL A 104 -3.09 -3.17 3.28
N ALA A 105 -1.87 -2.65 3.37
CA ALA A 105 -0.68 -3.42 3.73
C ALA A 105 -0.84 -4.06 5.12
N ASP A 106 -1.30 -3.29 6.10
CA ASP A 106 -1.59 -3.76 7.45
C ASP A 106 -2.72 -4.82 7.47
N SER A 107 -3.75 -4.68 6.62
CA SER A 107 -4.78 -5.72 6.42
C SER A 107 -4.18 -7.01 5.88
N LEU A 108 -3.32 -6.91 4.87
CA LEU A 108 -2.69 -8.04 4.21
C LEU A 108 -1.72 -8.77 5.15
N ILE A 109 -0.92 -8.04 5.93
CA ILE A 109 -0.02 -8.62 6.93
C ILE A 109 -0.80 -9.42 7.96
N ARG A 110 -1.91 -8.87 8.49
CA ARG A 110 -2.77 -9.61 9.43
C ARG A 110 -3.43 -10.82 8.80
N PHE A 111 -3.84 -10.72 7.54
CA PHE A 111 -4.41 -11.85 6.81
C PHE A 111 -3.40 -12.98 6.68
N LEU A 112 -2.16 -12.67 6.24
CA LEU A 112 -1.06 -13.63 6.13
C LEU A 112 -0.71 -14.24 7.49
N HIS A 113 -0.65 -13.41 8.54
CA HIS A 113 -0.37 -13.89 9.89
C HIS A 113 -1.45 -14.87 10.38
N ARG A 114 -2.73 -14.54 10.21
CA ARG A 114 -3.84 -15.43 10.58
C ARG A 114 -3.83 -16.73 9.78
N ALA A 115 -3.54 -16.65 8.48
CA ALA A 115 -3.49 -17.81 7.63
C ALA A 115 -2.29 -18.72 7.97
N ARG A 116 -1.17 -18.15 8.41
CA ARG A 116 -0.02 -18.87 8.98
C ARG A 116 -0.39 -19.56 10.30
N THR A 117 -1.00 -18.86 11.25
CA THR A 117 -1.40 -19.45 12.55
C THR A 117 -2.50 -20.50 12.42
N ALA A 118 -3.38 -20.37 11.42
CA ALA A 118 -4.43 -21.34 11.14
C ALA A 118 -3.93 -22.57 10.34
N GLY A 119 -2.63 -22.67 10.02
CA GLY A 119 -2.07 -23.77 9.23
C GLY A 119 -2.63 -23.87 7.81
N ARG A 120 -3.29 -22.81 7.31
CA ARG A 120 -3.97 -22.80 6.00
C ARG A 120 -3.02 -22.53 4.83
N PHE A 121 -1.81 -22.08 5.12
CA PHE A 121 -0.72 -22.04 4.16
C PHE A 121 0.07 -23.35 4.25
N ARG A 122 -0.29 -24.32 3.40
CA ARG A 122 0.60 -25.44 3.07
C ARG A 122 1.38 -25.04 1.84
N ILE A 123 2.61 -24.56 2.03
CA ILE A 123 3.52 -24.31 0.92
C ILE A 123 3.80 -25.69 0.33
N LYS A 124 3.30 -25.94 -0.88
CA LYS A 124 3.70 -27.13 -1.61
C LYS A 124 5.09 -26.82 -2.13
N HIS A 125 6.05 -27.68 -1.84
CA HIS A 125 7.37 -27.69 -2.48
C HIS A 125 7.19 -27.62 -4.00
N SER A 126 7.23 -26.41 -4.53
CA SER A 126 7.15 -26.11 -5.95
C SER A 126 8.36 -25.28 -6.25
N GLN A 127 9.19 -25.81 -7.15
CA GLN A 127 10.34 -25.10 -7.67
C GLN A 127 9.95 -23.67 -8.06
N SER A 128 10.84 -22.74 -7.73
CA SER A 128 10.83 -21.32 -8.07
C SER A 128 9.76 -20.94 -9.09
N THR A 129 8.67 -20.36 -8.61
CA THR A 129 7.77 -19.59 -9.47
C THR A 129 7.55 -18.26 -8.78
N GLU A 130 8.26 -17.25 -9.27
CA GLU A 130 7.96 -15.85 -8.95
C GLU A 130 6.50 -15.59 -9.29
N ILE A 131 5.65 -15.44 -8.28
CA ILE A 131 4.29 -14.95 -8.48
C ILE A 131 4.40 -13.42 -8.56
N VAL A 132 4.66 -12.94 -9.78
CA VAL A 132 4.51 -11.53 -10.13
C VAL A 132 3.02 -11.27 -10.37
N ILE A 133 2.31 -10.73 -9.37
CA ILE A 133 0.97 -10.17 -9.61
C ILE A 133 1.18 -8.74 -10.12
N SER A 134 1.09 -8.57 -11.44
CA SER A 134 1.04 -7.27 -12.13
C SER A 134 -0.35 -6.65 -12.10
#